data_AF-A0A3M2DKD6-F1
#
_entry.id   AF-A0A3M2DKD6-F1
#
_cell.length_a   1.000
_cell.length_b   1.000
_cell.length_c   1.000
_cell.angle_alpha   90.00
_cell.angle_beta   90.00
_cell.angle_gamma   90.00
#
_symmetry.space_group_name_H-M   'P 1'
#
loop_
_entity.id
_entity.type
_entity.pdbx_description
1 polymer ?
#
loop_
_entity_poly.entity_id
_entity_poly.type
_entity_poly.pdbx_seq_one_letter_code
_entity_poly.pdbx_strand_id
1 'polypeptide(L)'
;MRFPTPVWLAVALAAGCSSSAPSTRRPEAAAPAHAPAAPVHAPAAPPLAGIPADAVAAGWIVLPATLGDLAATGLSPEERDALRAELQDALSDGARLDLRDVRSLAWFARIGPSGPYGAVLVRSTAGGVEFDPGPRRIDDGVVATRRGDTLVIGHPTAVDAALRALAGDEPGLSAGAPLGALLARAADAPVAVAVAGAPIQPMLAQAGLPPIDSLLVRADRDRLRWEIAAPADVLAQLEDEVGAAWDEVLAEAEQDLARGKSENGAIAFLAIALSHQYRHLHATTRPRVEGGRLVSDVPVPGIETPSTWMIVAGAAAAVAVPAFMKYIKKSKAAEARDNVKRLAELAARRAASGEPLVPAPLTPANPTACCERCDDPTAWQTPAWQSVGFSPGGPHYYAYELEVVSRGTDLEFTARAVGDLDCDGVYSTFEMPFRRQGSAPPSAADLFVDNELE
;
A
#
# COMPACT_ATOMS: atom_id res chain seq x y z
N MET A 1 -4.59 24.29 12.24
CA MET A 1 -4.05 22.93 12.02
C MET A 1 -2.54 23.01 11.99
N ARG A 2 -1.86 22.33 12.91
CA ARG A 2 -0.39 22.29 12.99
C ARG A 2 0.06 21.03 12.25
N PHE A 3 0.82 21.18 11.17
CA PHE A 3 1.43 20.05 10.47
C PHE A 3 2.49 19.38 11.39
N PRO A 4 2.61 18.05 11.38
CA PRO A 4 3.64 17.37 12.15
C PRO A 4 5.02 17.61 11.53
N THR A 5 6.02 17.61 12.40
CA THR A 5 7.38 18.11 12.22
C THR A 5 8.39 17.22 11.42
N PRO A 6 8.12 15.99 10.91
CA PRO A 6 9.20 15.20 10.32
C PRO A 6 9.56 15.55 8.87
N VAL A 7 8.77 16.40 8.19
CA VAL A 7 9.05 16.81 6.79
C VAL A 7 10.25 17.77 6.68
N TRP A 8 10.63 18.44 7.77
CA TRP A 8 11.66 19.49 7.75
C TRP A 8 13.10 18.98 7.67
N LEU A 9 13.38 17.74 8.10
CA LEU A 9 14.75 17.24 8.21
C LEU A 9 15.31 16.69 6.88
N ALA A 10 14.45 16.12 6.03
CA ALA A 10 14.86 15.51 4.77
C ALA A 10 15.24 16.54 3.68
N VAL A 11 14.75 17.77 3.76
CA VAL A 11 14.95 18.81 2.73
C VAL A 11 16.12 19.73 3.06
N ALA A 12 16.45 19.93 4.34
CA ALA A 12 17.60 20.74 4.75
C ALA A 12 18.96 20.16 4.27
N LEU A 13 19.02 18.85 4.00
CA LEU A 13 20.24 18.15 3.59
C LEU A 13 20.51 18.22 2.07
N ALA A 14 19.55 18.68 1.25
CA ALA A 14 19.71 18.80 -0.20
C ALA A 14 20.26 20.16 -0.68
N ALA A 15 20.37 21.17 0.19
CA ALA A 15 20.71 22.54 -0.18
C ALA A 15 22.23 22.88 -0.13
N GLY A 16 23.11 21.87 -0.12
CA GLY A 16 24.57 22.04 -0.15
C GLY A 16 25.11 22.50 -1.52
N CYS A 17 24.78 23.71 -1.96
CA CYS A 17 25.38 24.32 -3.15
C CYS A 17 26.84 24.72 -2.85
N SER A 18 27.79 23.96 -3.38
CA SER A 18 29.20 24.34 -3.50
C SER A 18 29.34 25.53 -4.48
N SER A 19 29.51 26.74 -3.95
CA SER A 19 29.94 27.90 -4.73
C SER A 19 31.43 27.80 -5.02
N SER A 20 31.79 27.37 -6.23
CA SER A 20 33.18 27.45 -6.70
C SER A 20 33.44 28.83 -7.32
N ALA A 21 34.36 29.59 -6.71
CA ALA A 21 34.85 30.86 -7.24
C ALA A 21 35.64 30.64 -8.55
N PRO A 22 35.69 31.65 -9.45
CA PRO A 22 36.39 31.54 -10.71
C PRO A 22 37.91 31.44 -10.50
N SER A 23 38.46 30.23 -10.69
CA SER A 23 39.89 29.97 -10.71
C SER A 23 40.52 30.52 -12.01
N THR A 24 41.53 31.36 -11.86
CA THR A 24 42.37 31.87 -12.95
C THR A 24 43.10 30.72 -13.65
N ARG A 25 42.83 30.53 -14.95
CA ARG A 25 43.46 29.50 -15.81
C ARG A 25 44.99 29.60 -15.77
N ARG A 26 45.64 28.53 -15.32
CA ARG A 26 47.05 28.21 -15.62
C ARG A 26 47.10 27.33 -16.89
N PRO A 27 48.15 27.40 -17.72
CA PRO A 27 48.26 26.57 -18.91
C PRO A 27 48.39 25.09 -18.53
N GLU A 28 47.58 24.28 -19.21
CA GLU A 28 47.32 22.87 -18.99
C GLU A 28 48.51 22.02 -19.48
N ALA A 29 49.16 21.32 -18.54
CA ALA A 29 50.06 20.22 -18.86
C ALA A 29 49.21 18.98 -19.16
N ALA A 30 49.56 18.26 -20.24
CA ALA A 30 48.81 17.11 -20.74
C ALA A 30 48.50 16.10 -19.62
N ALA A 31 47.20 15.91 -19.35
CA ALA A 31 46.70 14.95 -18.38
C ALA A 31 47.03 13.51 -18.82
N PRO A 32 47.45 12.62 -17.91
CA PRO A 32 47.68 11.22 -18.23
C PRO A 32 46.36 10.56 -18.65
N ALA A 33 46.42 9.73 -19.68
CA ALA A 33 45.28 8.96 -20.17
C ALA A 33 44.72 8.09 -19.03
N HIS A 34 43.50 8.40 -18.56
CA HIS A 34 42.79 7.57 -17.61
C HIS A 34 42.51 6.20 -18.26
N ALA A 35 42.95 5.13 -17.58
CA ALA A 35 42.57 3.77 -17.95
C ALA A 35 41.03 3.66 -17.96
N PRO A 36 40.43 2.99 -18.97
CA PRO A 36 38.98 2.81 -19.02
C PRO A 36 38.50 2.12 -17.74
N ALA A 37 37.49 2.70 -17.09
CA ALA A 37 36.86 2.11 -15.92
C ALA A 37 36.41 0.67 -16.24
N ALA A 38 36.69 -0.27 -15.33
CA ALA A 38 36.28 -1.66 -15.50
C ALA A 38 34.75 -1.72 -15.75
N PRO A 39 34.28 -2.61 -16.66
CA PRO A 39 32.87 -2.72 -16.96
C PRO A 39 32.10 -3.07 -15.69
N VAL A 40 31.16 -2.20 -15.31
CA VAL A 40 30.19 -2.45 -14.23
C VAL A 40 29.49 -3.78 -14.55
N HIS A 41 29.60 -4.76 -13.65
CA HIS A 41 28.99 -6.06 -13.83
C HIS A 41 27.50 -5.90 -14.17
N ALA A 42 27.03 -6.65 -15.19
CA ALA A 42 25.63 -6.67 -15.54
C ALA A 42 24.78 -6.97 -14.29
N PRO A 43 23.66 -6.26 -14.07
CA PRO A 43 22.77 -6.52 -12.94
C PRO A 43 22.36 -7.99 -12.98
N ALA A 44 22.41 -8.67 -11.83
CA ALA A 44 21.91 -10.03 -11.76
C ALA A 44 20.42 -9.99 -12.06
N ALA A 45 19.96 -10.88 -12.93
CA ALA A 45 18.55 -11.02 -13.24
C ALA A 45 17.77 -11.27 -11.92
N PRO A 46 16.63 -10.57 -11.72
CA PRO A 46 15.80 -10.76 -10.53
C PRO A 46 15.31 -12.23 -10.46
N PRO A 47 15.03 -12.75 -9.25
CA PRO A 47 14.63 -14.15 -9.05
C PRO A 47 13.16 -14.41 -9.48
N LEU A 48 12.82 -14.11 -10.74
CA LEU A 48 11.47 -14.30 -11.28
C LEU A 48 11.00 -15.75 -11.23
N ALA A 49 11.94 -16.71 -11.23
CA ALA A 49 11.65 -18.13 -11.11
C ALA A 49 10.92 -18.49 -9.81
N GLY A 50 11.06 -17.70 -8.74
CA GLY A 50 10.36 -17.91 -7.48
C GLY A 50 8.99 -17.22 -7.39
N ILE A 51 8.59 -16.50 -8.43
CA ILE A 51 7.27 -15.87 -8.49
C ILE A 51 6.32 -16.88 -9.16
N PRO A 52 5.20 -17.27 -8.54
CA PRO A 52 4.22 -18.15 -9.16
C PRO A 52 3.63 -17.57 -10.45
N ALA A 53 3.33 -18.40 -11.45
CA ALA A 53 2.81 -17.95 -12.74
C ALA A 53 1.43 -17.27 -12.68
N ASP A 54 0.66 -17.49 -11.61
CA ASP A 54 -0.65 -16.90 -11.38
C ASP A 54 -0.61 -15.67 -10.45
N ALA A 55 0.59 -15.15 -10.16
CA ALA A 55 0.73 -13.85 -9.50
C ALA A 55 0.01 -12.76 -10.30
N VAL A 56 -0.68 -11.86 -9.59
CA VAL A 56 -1.44 -10.74 -10.17
C VAL A 56 -0.64 -9.44 -10.17
N ALA A 57 0.32 -9.36 -9.26
CA ALA A 57 1.29 -8.27 -9.18
C ALA A 57 2.65 -8.85 -8.81
N ALA A 58 3.70 -8.26 -9.34
CA ALA A 58 5.07 -8.58 -9.00
C ALA A 58 5.99 -7.41 -9.26
N GLY A 59 7.11 -7.38 -8.57
CA GLY A 59 8.13 -6.37 -8.79
C GLY A 59 9.47 -6.78 -8.26
N TRP A 60 10.48 -5.95 -8.55
CA TRP A 60 11.79 -6.08 -7.96
C TRP A 60 12.47 -4.74 -7.75
N ILE A 61 13.49 -4.79 -6.92
CA ILE A 61 14.48 -3.76 -6.69
C ILE A 61 15.85 -4.46 -6.76
N VAL A 62 16.67 -4.07 -7.73
CA VAL A 62 18.09 -4.38 -7.82
C VAL A 62 18.82 -3.27 -7.11
N LEU A 63 19.57 -3.63 -6.06
CA LEU A 63 20.32 -2.67 -5.29
C LEU A 63 21.68 -2.46 -5.98
N PRO A 64 22.03 -1.20 -6.33
CA PRO A 64 23.28 -0.91 -7.05
C PRO A 64 24.54 -1.17 -6.20
N ALA A 65 24.37 -1.25 -4.88
CA ALA A 65 25.35 -1.64 -3.85
C ALA A 65 24.58 -2.11 -2.60
N THR A 66 25.27 -2.35 -1.48
CA THR A 66 24.66 -2.83 -0.23
C THR A 66 23.45 -1.99 0.21
N LEU A 67 22.43 -2.61 0.80
CA LEU A 67 21.21 -1.91 1.26
C LEU A 67 21.55 -0.78 2.27
N GLY A 68 22.67 -0.95 2.98
CA GLY A 68 23.25 0.02 3.90
C GLY A 68 23.89 1.26 3.26
N ASP A 69 24.06 1.31 1.94
CA ASP A 69 24.43 2.54 1.21
C ASP A 69 23.17 3.31 0.74
N LEU A 70 22.07 2.59 0.52
CA LEU A 70 20.78 3.13 0.06
C LEU A 70 20.05 3.88 1.18
N ALA A 71 20.00 3.30 2.39
CA ALA A 71 19.39 3.92 3.57
C ALA A 71 20.16 5.17 4.06
N ALA A 72 21.37 5.35 3.54
CA ALA A 72 22.40 6.19 4.11
C ALA A 72 22.54 7.56 3.41
N THR A 73 21.89 7.75 2.27
CA THR A 73 22.06 8.96 1.47
C THR A 73 21.41 10.18 2.11
N GLY A 74 22.17 11.27 2.22
CA GLY A 74 21.78 12.50 2.91
C GLY A 74 22.12 12.49 4.41
N LEU A 75 22.34 11.32 4.99
CA LEU A 75 22.73 11.17 6.39
C LEU A 75 24.24 11.40 6.56
N SER A 76 24.61 12.01 7.68
CA SER A 76 26.00 12.06 8.12
C SER A 76 26.56 10.64 8.30
N PRO A 77 27.89 10.41 8.20
CA PRO A 77 28.47 9.09 8.44
C PRO A 77 27.98 8.41 9.74
N GLU A 78 27.78 9.17 10.81
CA GLU A 78 27.29 8.66 12.10
C GLU A 78 25.82 8.21 12.03
N GLU A 79 24.93 9.00 11.44
CA GLU A 79 23.52 8.64 11.24
C GLU A 79 23.36 7.43 10.31
N ARG A 80 24.22 7.31 9.30
CA ARG A 80 24.29 6.15 8.43
C ARG A 80 24.64 4.88 9.20
N ASP A 81 25.63 4.96 10.07
CA ASP A 81 26.08 3.82 10.86
C ASP A 81 25.04 3.45 11.94
N ALA A 82 24.36 4.44 12.53
CA ALA A 82 23.26 4.24 13.47
C ALA A 82 22.04 3.56 12.81
N LEU A 83 21.55 4.08 11.69
CA LEU A 83 20.43 3.48 10.96
C LEU A 83 20.78 2.06 10.47
N ARG A 84 22.02 1.85 10.03
CA ARG A 84 22.50 0.52 9.66
C ARG A 84 22.51 -0.42 10.86
N ALA A 85 22.95 0.04 12.03
CA ALA A 85 22.94 -0.76 13.25
C ALA A 85 21.52 -1.12 13.68
N GLU A 86 20.57 -0.17 13.64
CA GLU A 86 19.16 -0.41 13.97
C GLU A 86 18.49 -1.39 12.99
N LEU A 87 18.66 -1.19 11.68
CA LEU A 87 18.15 -2.11 10.66
C LEU A 87 18.77 -3.50 10.78
N GLN A 88 20.08 -3.56 11.05
CA GLN A 88 20.76 -4.82 11.29
C GLN A 88 20.22 -5.50 12.55
N ASP A 89 20.05 -4.79 13.67
CA ASP A 89 19.53 -5.34 14.92
C ASP A 89 18.12 -5.93 14.73
N ALA A 90 17.23 -5.16 14.09
CA ALA A 90 15.87 -5.58 13.76
C ALA A 90 15.82 -6.85 12.87
N LEU A 91 16.77 -6.99 11.94
CA LEU A 91 16.85 -8.16 11.05
C LEU A 91 17.64 -9.33 11.65
N SER A 92 18.56 -9.04 12.57
CA SER A 92 19.42 -10.03 13.23
C SER A 92 18.66 -10.86 14.25
N ASP A 93 17.71 -10.25 14.96
CA ASP A 93 16.91 -10.93 16.00
C ASP A 93 16.02 -12.05 15.42
N GLY A 94 15.77 -12.07 14.12
CA GLY A 94 14.98 -13.10 13.45
C GLY A 94 15.75 -13.94 12.42
N ALA A 95 16.50 -13.30 11.52
CA ALA A 95 16.91 -13.93 10.26
C ALA A 95 18.42 -13.95 9.99
N ARG A 96 19.25 -13.37 10.89
CA ARG A 96 20.71 -13.20 10.71
C ARG A 96 21.09 -12.75 9.28
N LEU A 97 20.28 -11.87 8.71
CA LEU A 97 20.48 -11.39 7.36
C LEU A 97 21.52 -10.25 7.42
N ASP A 98 22.65 -10.39 6.75
CA ASP A 98 23.53 -9.24 6.51
C ASP A 98 23.00 -8.45 5.32
N LEU A 99 22.55 -7.22 5.58
CA LEU A 99 22.05 -6.31 4.55
C LEU A 99 23.10 -5.98 3.48
N ARG A 100 24.38 -6.23 3.76
CA ARG A 100 25.47 -6.08 2.80
C ARG A 100 25.45 -7.13 1.70
N ASP A 101 24.84 -8.27 1.96
CA ASP A 101 24.78 -9.34 0.98
C ASP A 101 23.51 -9.31 0.13
N VAL A 102 22.53 -8.45 0.46
CA VAL A 102 21.28 -8.34 -0.30
C VAL A 102 21.54 -7.62 -1.62
N ARG A 103 21.36 -8.32 -2.73
CA ARG A 103 21.56 -7.76 -4.09
C ARG A 103 20.26 -7.40 -4.78
N SER A 104 19.23 -8.20 -4.56
CA SER A 104 17.92 -7.97 -5.15
C SER A 104 16.82 -8.42 -4.23
N LEU A 105 15.77 -7.63 -4.21
CA LEU A 105 14.48 -7.96 -3.63
C LEU A 105 13.51 -8.17 -4.78
N ALA A 106 12.78 -9.27 -4.79
CA ALA A 106 11.59 -9.42 -5.61
C ALA A 106 10.39 -9.64 -4.70
N TRP A 107 9.20 -9.32 -5.18
CA TRP A 107 7.97 -9.56 -4.45
C TRP A 107 6.86 -9.92 -5.41
N PHE A 108 5.83 -10.56 -4.89
CA PHE A 108 4.61 -10.82 -5.65
C PHE A 108 3.38 -10.84 -4.74
N ALA A 109 2.21 -10.63 -5.36
CA ALA A 109 0.91 -10.80 -4.74
C ALA A 109 0.03 -11.73 -5.59
N ARG A 110 -0.83 -12.50 -4.91
CA ARG A 110 -1.88 -13.37 -5.45
C ARG A 110 -3.19 -13.03 -4.78
N ILE A 111 -4.30 -13.43 -5.40
CA ILE A 111 -5.64 -13.31 -4.81
C ILE A 111 -6.14 -14.72 -4.50
N GLY A 112 -6.43 -14.98 -3.22
CA GLY A 112 -7.02 -16.23 -2.76
C GLY A 112 -8.46 -16.08 -2.28
N PRO A 113 -9.08 -17.17 -1.82
CA PRO A 113 -10.42 -17.16 -1.23
C PRO A 113 -10.55 -16.20 -0.04
N SER A 114 -9.48 -16.04 0.74
CA SER A 114 -9.44 -15.18 1.93
C SER A 114 -8.93 -13.76 1.64
N GLY A 115 -8.74 -13.39 0.38
CA GLY A 115 -8.21 -12.09 -0.04
C GLY A 115 -6.78 -12.14 -0.60
N PRO A 116 -6.15 -10.97 -0.80
CA PRO A 116 -4.80 -10.88 -1.34
C PRO A 116 -3.76 -11.38 -0.34
N TYR A 117 -2.74 -12.08 -0.84
CA TYR A 117 -1.59 -12.52 -0.07
C TYR A 117 -0.32 -12.46 -0.92
N GLY A 118 0.85 -12.36 -0.30
CA GLY A 118 2.10 -12.18 -1.03
C GLY A 118 3.33 -12.62 -0.26
N ALA A 119 4.45 -12.64 -0.97
CA ALA A 119 5.77 -12.91 -0.40
C ALA A 119 6.83 -12.03 -1.04
N VAL A 120 7.90 -11.83 -0.29
CA VAL A 120 9.14 -11.16 -0.68
C VAL A 120 10.24 -12.23 -0.79
N LEU A 121 10.99 -12.18 -1.88
CA LEU A 121 12.14 -13.02 -2.18
C LEU A 121 13.39 -12.15 -2.08
N VAL A 122 14.24 -12.45 -1.12
CA VAL A 122 15.49 -11.76 -0.86
C VAL A 122 16.64 -12.63 -1.34
N ARG A 123 17.40 -12.15 -2.33
CA ARG A 123 18.55 -12.89 -2.86
C ARG A 123 19.87 -12.32 -2.35
N SER A 124 20.71 -13.19 -1.81
CA SER A 124 22.04 -12.85 -1.29
C SER A 124 23.18 -13.17 -2.29
N THR A 125 24.23 -12.36 -2.31
CA THR A 125 25.44 -12.57 -3.13
C THR A 125 26.42 -13.59 -2.58
N ALA A 126 26.49 -13.74 -1.26
CA ALA A 126 27.57 -14.49 -0.61
C ALA A 126 27.19 -15.96 -0.31
N GLY A 127 26.00 -16.41 -0.72
CA GLY A 127 25.42 -17.65 -0.19
C GLY A 127 25.19 -17.59 1.33
N GLY A 128 25.26 -16.38 1.91
CA GLY A 128 25.43 -16.11 3.33
C GLY A 128 24.14 -15.87 4.11
N VAL A 129 22.96 -16.22 3.56
CA VAL A 129 21.75 -16.18 4.38
C VAL A 129 21.78 -17.35 5.34
N GLU A 130 22.33 -17.18 6.54
CA GLU A 130 22.26 -18.17 7.62
C GLU A 130 20.83 -18.20 8.20
N PHE A 131 19.92 -18.84 7.47
CA PHE A 131 18.57 -19.11 7.92
C PHE A 131 18.35 -20.63 7.90
N ASP A 132 17.82 -21.18 8.99
CA ASP A 132 17.60 -22.61 9.09
C ASP A 132 16.71 -23.10 7.95
N PRO A 133 17.02 -24.24 7.33
CA PRO A 133 16.17 -24.83 6.30
C PRO A 133 14.86 -25.31 6.96
N GLY A 134 13.86 -24.43 7.00
CA GLY A 134 12.56 -24.71 7.59
C GLY A 134 11.68 -23.45 7.68
N PRO A 135 10.35 -23.58 7.54
CA PRO A 135 9.43 -22.47 7.81
C PRO A 135 9.50 -22.07 9.28
N ARG A 136 9.92 -20.83 9.54
CA ARG A 136 9.87 -20.20 10.87
C ARG A 136 8.79 -19.13 10.86
N ARG A 137 7.88 -19.20 11.83
CA ARG A 137 6.90 -18.13 12.05
C ARG A 137 7.63 -16.92 12.63
N ILE A 138 7.51 -15.77 11.97
CA ILE A 138 8.03 -14.48 12.46
C ILE A 138 6.95 -13.80 13.31
N ASP A 139 5.72 -13.81 12.81
CA ASP A 139 4.56 -13.17 13.44
C ASP A 139 3.26 -13.90 13.03
N ASP A 140 2.12 -13.47 13.56
CA ASP A 140 0.81 -13.99 13.18
C ASP A 140 0.52 -13.72 11.70
N GLY A 141 0.59 -14.81 10.92
CA GLY A 141 0.37 -14.76 9.47
C GLY A 141 1.61 -14.48 8.63
N VAL A 142 2.80 -14.36 9.24
CA VAL A 142 4.08 -14.19 8.51
C VAL A 142 5.04 -15.32 8.81
N VAL A 143 5.53 -15.96 7.74
CA VAL A 143 6.50 -17.05 7.79
C VAL A 143 7.71 -16.66 6.93
N ALA A 144 8.89 -17.06 7.39
CA ALA A 144 10.11 -16.99 6.61
C ALA A 144 10.76 -18.37 6.48
N THR A 145 11.41 -18.59 5.34
CA THR A 145 12.13 -19.84 5.05
C THR A 145 13.15 -19.59 3.96
N ARG A 146 14.16 -20.44 3.86
CA ARG A 146 15.24 -20.32 2.89
C ARG A 146 15.23 -21.48 1.91
N ARG A 147 15.50 -21.17 0.64
CA ARG A 147 15.80 -22.15 -0.42
C ARG A 147 17.00 -21.68 -1.24
N GLY A 148 18.11 -22.40 -1.14
CA GLY A 148 19.36 -22.02 -1.82
C GLY A 148 19.92 -20.70 -1.28
N ASP A 149 20.05 -19.72 -2.16
CA ASP A 149 20.51 -18.34 -1.89
C ASP A 149 19.36 -17.34 -1.68
N THR A 150 18.12 -17.83 -1.64
CA THR A 150 16.91 -17.01 -1.58
C THR A 150 16.20 -17.23 -0.25
N LEU A 151 16.00 -16.15 0.49
CA LEU A 151 15.09 -16.09 1.64
C LEU A 151 13.71 -15.67 1.15
N VAL A 152 12.68 -16.39 1.56
CA VAL A 152 11.29 -16.13 1.21
C VAL A 152 10.55 -15.75 2.48
N ILE A 153 9.91 -14.59 2.49
CA ILE A 153 9.20 -14.04 3.65
C ILE A 153 7.79 -13.63 3.22
N GLY A 154 6.75 -14.05 3.93
CA GLY A 154 5.38 -13.61 3.63
C GLY A 154 4.31 -14.48 4.24
N HIS A 155 3.12 -14.42 3.66
CA HIS A 155 1.99 -15.26 4.09
C HIS A 155 2.32 -16.75 3.89
N PRO A 156 1.95 -17.68 4.81
CA PRO A 156 2.28 -19.11 4.69
C PRO A 156 1.98 -19.71 3.31
N THR A 157 0.81 -19.41 2.74
CA THR A 157 0.40 -19.86 1.40
C THR A 157 1.26 -19.25 0.29
N ALA A 158 1.69 -17.99 0.44
CA ALA A 158 2.57 -17.33 -0.52
C ALA A 158 3.97 -17.95 -0.50
N VAL A 159 4.48 -18.18 0.70
CA VAL A 159 5.80 -18.78 0.94
C VAL A 159 5.85 -20.19 0.35
N ASP A 160 4.83 -21.01 0.61
CA ASP A 160 4.73 -22.36 0.02
C ASP A 160 4.72 -22.30 -1.51
N ALA A 161 3.90 -21.43 -2.11
CA ALA A 161 3.84 -21.27 -3.55
C ALA A 161 5.18 -20.82 -4.16
N ALA A 162 5.87 -19.87 -3.52
CA ALA A 162 7.18 -19.42 -3.96
C ALA A 162 8.21 -20.55 -3.88
N LEU A 163 8.16 -21.37 -2.81
CA LEU A 163 9.03 -22.53 -2.68
C LEU A 163 8.78 -23.58 -3.75
N ARG A 164 7.51 -23.86 -4.08
CA ARG A 164 7.13 -24.79 -5.16
C ARG A 164 7.54 -24.25 -6.54
N ALA A 165 7.40 -22.94 -6.78
CA ALA A 165 7.90 -22.29 -7.99
C ALA A 165 9.44 -22.41 -8.12
N LEU A 166 10.18 -22.09 -7.04
CA LEU A 166 11.64 -22.28 -6.97
C LEU A 166 12.07 -23.74 -7.11
N ALA A 167 11.18 -24.71 -6.84
CA ALA A 167 11.43 -26.13 -7.04
C ALA A 167 11.25 -26.60 -8.49
N GLY A 168 10.47 -25.85 -9.28
CA GLY A 168 9.86 -26.34 -10.51
C GLY A 168 8.64 -27.24 -10.29
N ASP A 169 8.10 -27.32 -9.06
CA ASP A 169 6.87 -28.08 -8.75
C ASP A 169 5.61 -27.29 -9.16
N GLU A 170 5.71 -25.96 -9.22
CA GLU A 170 4.71 -25.06 -9.79
C GLU A 170 5.37 -24.24 -10.91
N PRO A 171 4.68 -23.92 -12.02
CA PRO A 171 5.24 -23.04 -13.03
C PRO A 171 5.57 -21.67 -12.42
N GLY A 172 6.85 -21.30 -12.50
CA GLY A 172 7.29 -19.94 -12.21
C GLY A 172 6.81 -18.96 -13.28
N LEU A 173 6.87 -17.67 -12.96
CA LEU A 173 6.48 -16.59 -13.85
C LEU A 173 7.36 -16.61 -15.10
N SER A 174 6.74 -16.90 -16.24
CA SER A 174 7.41 -16.95 -17.54
C SER A 174 7.12 -15.68 -18.34
N ALA A 175 8.02 -15.33 -19.26
CA ALA A 175 7.82 -14.20 -20.17
C ALA A 175 6.59 -14.35 -21.09
N GLY A 176 6.01 -15.54 -21.20
CA GLY A 176 4.78 -15.78 -21.96
C GLY A 176 3.50 -15.46 -21.19
N ALA A 177 3.55 -15.39 -19.85
CA ALA A 177 2.40 -14.99 -19.04
C ALA A 177 2.21 -13.46 -19.13
N PRO A 178 0.98 -12.91 -19.04
CA PRO A 178 0.74 -11.47 -19.13
C PRO A 178 1.63 -10.64 -18.20
N LEU A 179 1.70 -11.02 -16.92
CA LEU A 179 2.55 -10.34 -15.93
C LEU A 179 4.05 -10.47 -16.26
N GLY A 180 4.49 -11.65 -16.68
CA GLY A 180 5.89 -11.88 -17.06
C GLY A 180 6.30 -11.12 -18.32
N ALA A 181 5.41 -11.00 -19.30
CA ALA A 181 5.61 -10.19 -20.49
C ALA A 181 5.72 -8.70 -20.14
N LEU A 182 4.91 -8.19 -19.21
CA LEU A 182 5.03 -6.81 -18.74
C LEU A 182 6.39 -6.56 -18.08
N LEU A 183 6.78 -7.43 -17.15
CA LEU A 183 8.05 -7.33 -16.44
C LEU A 183 9.27 -7.50 -17.36
N ALA A 184 9.19 -8.35 -18.39
CA ALA A 184 10.26 -8.50 -19.37
C ALA A 184 10.59 -7.17 -20.10
N ARG A 185 9.64 -6.23 -20.21
CA ARG A 185 9.86 -4.89 -20.77
C ARG A 185 10.63 -3.94 -19.84
N ALA A 186 10.84 -4.34 -18.59
CA ALA A 186 11.60 -3.60 -17.59
C ALA A 186 12.83 -4.39 -17.11
N ALA A 187 13.23 -5.46 -17.80
CA ALA A 187 14.29 -6.38 -17.34
C ALA A 187 15.65 -5.71 -17.08
N ASP A 188 15.91 -4.56 -17.71
CA ASP A 188 17.09 -3.72 -17.54
C ASP A 188 16.94 -2.64 -16.46
N ALA A 189 15.72 -2.40 -15.99
CA ALA A 189 15.44 -1.42 -14.96
C ALA A 189 15.84 -1.95 -13.57
N PRO A 190 16.56 -1.15 -12.75
CA PRO A 190 16.85 -1.52 -11.37
C PRO A 190 15.57 -1.69 -10.55
N VAL A 191 14.50 -0.94 -10.85
CA VAL A 191 13.22 -1.09 -10.17
C VAL A 191 12.13 -1.33 -11.19
N ALA A 192 11.31 -2.34 -10.96
CA ALA A 192 10.11 -2.59 -11.72
C ALA A 192 8.98 -3.08 -10.82
N VAL A 193 7.78 -2.63 -11.10
CA VAL A 193 6.54 -3.09 -10.49
C VAL A 193 5.53 -3.25 -11.60
N ALA A 194 4.94 -4.43 -11.72
CA ALA A 194 3.89 -4.68 -12.68
C ALA A 194 2.68 -5.29 -12.00
N VAL A 195 1.52 -4.97 -12.56
CA VAL A 195 0.24 -5.52 -12.19
C VAL A 195 -0.47 -5.90 -13.48
N ALA A 196 -1.04 -7.11 -13.55
CA ALA A 196 -1.65 -7.62 -14.77
C ALA A 196 -2.99 -8.32 -14.51
N GLY A 197 -3.94 -8.07 -15.40
CA GLY A 197 -5.08 -8.95 -15.64
C GLY A 197 -6.37 -8.61 -14.90
N ALA A 198 -7.40 -9.38 -15.20
CA ALA A 198 -8.74 -9.27 -14.60
C ALA A 198 -8.80 -9.33 -13.05
N PRO A 199 -7.89 -10.00 -12.32
CA PRO A 199 -8.02 -10.14 -10.86
C PRO A 199 -7.98 -8.81 -10.09
N ILE A 200 -7.39 -7.74 -10.64
CA ILE A 200 -7.39 -6.43 -9.96
C ILE A 200 -8.65 -5.61 -10.19
N GLN A 201 -9.51 -5.99 -11.14
CA GLN A 201 -10.70 -5.23 -11.49
C GLN A 201 -11.66 -5.02 -10.31
N PRO A 202 -11.93 -6.02 -9.44
CA PRO A 202 -12.77 -5.79 -8.27
C PRO A 202 -12.18 -4.72 -7.34
N MET A 203 -10.85 -4.70 -7.18
CA MET A 203 -10.16 -3.72 -6.34
C MET A 203 -10.27 -2.31 -6.94
N LEU A 204 -10.08 -2.18 -8.26
CA LEU A 204 -10.24 -0.91 -8.97
C LEU A 204 -11.69 -0.41 -8.92
N ALA A 205 -12.66 -1.31 -9.15
CA ALA A 205 -14.07 -0.99 -9.07
C ALA A 205 -14.48 -0.52 -7.66
N GLN A 206 -13.98 -1.14 -6.60
CA GLN A 206 -14.20 -0.70 -5.21
C GLN A 206 -13.57 0.67 -4.92
N ALA A 207 -12.45 0.98 -5.58
CA ALA A 207 -11.82 2.29 -5.53
C ALA A 207 -12.54 3.35 -6.38
N GLY A 208 -13.50 2.96 -7.23
CA GLY A 208 -14.15 3.83 -8.20
C GLY A 208 -13.24 4.19 -9.37
N LEU A 209 -12.19 3.42 -9.60
CA LEU A 209 -11.26 3.59 -10.72
C LEU A 209 -11.76 2.84 -11.95
N PRO A 210 -11.52 3.37 -13.15
CA PRO A 210 -11.90 2.69 -14.38
C PRO A 210 -11.07 1.40 -14.55
N PRO A 211 -11.59 0.41 -15.31
CA PRO A 211 -10.91 -0.86 -15.46
C PRO A 211 -9.64 -0.71 -16.32
N ILE A 212 -8.49 -1.13 -15.79
CA ILE A 212 -7.22 -1.17 -16.53
C ILE A 212 -6.74 -2.61 -16.74
N ASP A 213 -6.20 -2.93 -17.90
CA ASP A 213 -5.69 -4.27 -18.22
C ASP A 213 -4.36 -4.56 -17.52
N SER A 214 -3.51 -3.54 -17.41
CA SER A 214 -2.21 -3.65 -16.75
C SER A 214 -1.62 -2.30 -16.36
N LEU A 215 -0.74 -2.34 -15.36
CA LEU A 215 0.13 -1.23 -14.95
C LEU A 215 1.57 -1.76 -14.93
N LEU A 216 2.50 -1.02 -15.53
CA LEU A 216 3.94 -1.21 -15.36
C LEU A 216 4.54 0.10 -14.89
N VAL A 217 5.18 0.09 -13.73
CA VAL A 217 6.04 1.17 -13.24
C VAL A 217 7.46 0.64 -13.27
N ARG A 218 8.36 1.35 -13.94
CA ARG A 218 9.79 1.04 -13.92
C ARG A 218 10.56 2.31 -13.70
N ALA A 219 11.72 2.21 -13.09
CA ALA A 219 12.62 3.35 -13.06
C ALA A 219 14.01 2.93 -13.50
N ASP A 220 14.48 3.66 -14.50
CA ASP A 220 15.73 3.52 -15.20
C ASP A 220 16.79 4.39 -14.48
N ARG A 221 17.94 4.70 -15.11
CA ARG A 221 18.99 5.52 -14.45
C ARG A 221 18.65 7.00 -14.31
N ASP A 222 17.76 7.52 -15.14
CA ASP A 222 17.49 8.95 -15.26
C ASP A 222 15.99 9.26 -15.39
N ARG A 223 15.15 8.23 -15.37
CA ARG A 223 13.71 8.37 -15.61
C ARG A 223 12.90 7.35 -14.80
N LEU A 224 11.78 7.81 -14.26
CA LEU A 224 10.70 6.95 -13.80
C LEU A 224 9.66 6.90 -14.93
N ARG A 225 9.34 5.71 -15.41
CA ARG A 225 8.35 5.52 -16.46
C ARG A 225 7.22 4.66 -15.93
N TRP A 226 5.99 5.12 -16.13
CA TRP A 226 4.82 4.29 -15.89
C TRP A 226 3.98 4.15 -17.17
N GLU A 227 3.35 2.99 -17.30
CA GLU A 227 2.53 2.60 -18.43
C GLU A 227 1.26 1.93 -17.95
N ILE A 228 0.11 2.42 -18.38
CA ILE A 228 -1.20 1.82 -18.13
C ILE A 228 -1.76 1.34 -19.46
N ALA A 229 -2.11 0.06 -19.57
CA ALA A 229 -2.90 -0.43 -20.69
C ALA A 229 -4.36 -0.55 -20.26
N ALA A 230 -5.28 -0.06 -21.08
CA ALA A 230 -6.72 -0.11 -20.87
C ALA A 230 -7.46 0.09 -22.20
N PRO A 231 -8.79 -0.09 -22.26
CA PRO A 231 -9.61 0.31 -23.40
C PRO A 231 -9.40 1.79 -23.78
N ALA A 232 -9.53 2.12 -25.06
CA ALA A 232 -9.17 3.45 -25.58
C ALA A 232 -9.97 4.60 -24.96
N ASP A 233 -11.25 4.37 -24.67
CA ASP A 233 -12.13 5.29 -23.95
C ASP A 233 -11.67 5.51 -22.51
N VAL A 234 -11.27 4.43 -21.82
CA VAL A 234 -10.68 4.50 -20.47
C VAL A 234 -9.35 5.26 -20.48
N LEU A 235 -8.50 5.04 -21.48
CA LEU A 235 -7.21 5.74 -21.58
C LEU A 235 -7.39 7.24 -21.80
N ALA A 236 -8.36 7.65 -22.62
CA ALA A 236 -8.68 9.07 -22.81
C ALA A 236 -9.18 9.70 -21.50
N GLN A 237 -10.09 9.00 -20.79
CA GLN A 237 -10.55 9.45 -19.47
C GLN A 237 -9.39 9.58 -18.47
N LEU A 238 -8.51 8.57 -18.39
CA LEU A 238 -7.36 8.60 -17.48
C LEU A 238 -6.35 9.69 -17.85
N GLU A 239 -6.14 9.97 -19.14
CA GLU A 239 -5.28 11.07 -19.59
C GLU A 239 -5.81 12.42 -19.08
N ASP A 240 -7.11 12.66 -19.26
CA ASP A 240 -7.79 13.87 -18.79
C ASP A 240 -7.75 14.00 -17.25
N GLU A 241 -8.08 12.92 -16.53
CA GLU A 241 -8.08 12.89 -15.06
C GLU A 241 -6.68 13.11 -14.47
N VAL A 242 -5.66 12.42 -15.00
CA VAL A 242 -4.27 12.59 -14.54
C VAL A 242 -3.76 13.98 -14.92
N GLY A 243 -4.12 14.51 -16.08
CA GLY A 243 -3.80 15.88 -16.50
C GLY A 243 -4.39 16.91 -15.54
N ALA A 244 -5.68 16.79 -15.22
CA ALA A 244 -6.37 17.68 -14.28
C ALA A 244 -5.75 17.61 -12.87
N ALA A 245 -5.41 16.42 -12.38
CA ALA A 245 -4.73 16.26 -11.09
C ALA A 245 -3.35 16.93 -11.06
N TRP A 246 -2.59 16.85 -12.16
CA TRP A 246 -1.31 17.56 -12.28
C TRP A 246 -1.46 19.08 -12.32
N ASP A 247 -2.51 19.59 -12.96
CA ASP A 247 -2.83 21.01 -12.98
C ASP A 247 -3.21 21.53 -11.58
N GLU A 248 -3.94 20.73 -10.80
CA GLU A 248 -4.28 21.05 -9.41
C GLU A 248 -3.04 21.11 -8.50
N VAL A 249 -2.15 20.10 -8.58
CA VAL A 249 -0.88 20.10 -7.83
C VAL A 249 -0.02 21.32 -8.19
N LEU A 250 0.02 21.70 -9.46
CA LEU A 250 0.75 22.90 -9.88
C LEU A 250 0.10 24.18 -9.32
N ALA A 251 -1.23 24.28 -9.35
CA ALA A 251 -1.95 25.42 -8.79
C ALA A 251 -1.71 25.56 -7.28
N GLU A 252 -1.71 24.46 -6.53
CA GLU A 252 -1.38 24.45 -5.10
C GLU A 252 0.07 24.89 -4.86
N ALA A 253 1.04 24.35 -5.62
CA ALA A 253 2.44 24.76 -5.52
C ALA A 253 2.64 26.25 -5.85
N GLU A 254 1.83 26.83 -6.74
CA GLU A 254 1.85 28.26 -7.03
C GLU A 254 1.22 29.11 -5.92
N GLN A 255 0.16 28.61 -5.29
CA GLN A 255 -0.41 29.21 -4.09
C GLN A 255 0.60 29.20 -2.94
N ASP A 256 1.33 28.10 -2.76
CA ASP A 256 2.41 27.96 -1.76
C ASP A 256 3.56 28.90 -2.03
N LEU A 257 3.95 29.06 -3.31
CA LEU A 257 4.91 30.07 -3.70
C LEU A 257 4.44 31.48 -3.35
N ALA A 258 3.15 31.80 -3.60
CA ALA A 258 2.59 33.11 -3.28
C ALA A 258 2.59 33.37 -1.76
N ARG A 259 2.24 32.36 -0.95
CA ARG A 259 2.30 32.40 0.52
C ARG A 259 3.74 32.56 1.00
N GLY A 260 4.64 31.69 0.54
CA GLY A 260 6.05 31.64 0.95
C GLY A 260 6.81 32.92 0.60
N LYS A 261 6.46 33.64 -0.48
CA LYS A 261 7.04 34.95 -0.81
C LYS A 261 6.77 36.04 0.23
N SER A 262 5.71 35.89 1.04
CA SER A 262 5.41 36.80 2.15
C SER A 262 6.14 36.44 3.43
N GLU A 263 6.76 35.26 3.48
CA GLU A 263 7.57 34.78 4.60
C GLU A 263 9.06 35.06 4.38
N ASN A 264 9.84 35.18 5.45
CA ASN A 264 11.28 35.49 5.34
C ASN A 264 12.15 34.22 5.35
N GLY A 265 13.25 34.25 4.61
CA GLY A 265 14.36 33.30 4.77
C GLY A 265 14.14 31.95 4.06
N ALA A 266 14.35 30.86 4.80
CA ALA A 266 14.45 29.49 4.25
C ALA A 266 13.13 28.97 3.65
N ILE A 267 11.98 29.36 4.20
CA ILE A 267 10.66 28.88 3.72
C ILE A 267 10.36 29.45 2.33
N ALA A 268 10.62 30.74 2.12
CA ALA A 268 10.49 31.38 0.81
C ALA A 268 11.38 30.70 -0.24
N PHE A 269 12.64 30.39 0.12
CA PHE A 269 13.56 29.68 -0.76
C PHE A 269 13.03 28.30 -1.18
N LEU A 270 12.53 27.50 -0.22
CA LEU A 270 11.97 26.18 -0.49
C LEU A 270 10.73 26.24 -1.37
N ALA A 271 9.80 27.16 -1.08
CA ALA A 271 8.60 27.35 -1.89
C ALA A 271 8.95 27.75 -3.35
N ILE A 272 9.96 28.61 -3.53
CA ILE A 272 10.49 28.95 -4.87
C ILE A 272 11.09 27.73 -5.55
N ALA A 273 11.99 27.00 -4.88
CA ALA A 273 12.66 25.84 -5.46
C ALA A 273 11.65 24.74 -5.88
N LEU A 274 10.72 24.40 -4.98
CA LEU A 274 9.68 23.40 -5.24
C LEU A 274 8.76 23.82 -6.38
N SER A 275 8.28 25.07 -6.41
CA SER A 275 7.43 25.56 -7.50
C SER A 275 8.12 25.48 -8.86
N HIS A 276 9.42 25.80 -8.94
CA HIS A 276 10.18 25.64 -10.18
C HIS A 276 10.36 24.17 -10.57
N GLN A 277 10.58 23.28 -9.60
CA GLN A 277 10.67 21.85 -9.84
C GLN A 277 9.34 21.27 -10.32
N TYR A 278 8.21 21.64 -9.70
CA TYR A 278 6.88 21.25 -10.13
C TYR A 278 6.55 21.75 -11.54
N ARG A 279 6.88 23.00 -11.89
CA ARG A 279 6.71 23.50 -13.27
C ARG A 279 7.54 22.71 -14.28
N HIS A 280 8.78 22.39 -13.94
CA HIS A 280 9.64 21.60 -14.82
C HIS A 280 9.10 20.17 -15.00
N LEU A 281 8.69 19.53 -13.90
CA LEU A 281 8.07 18.21 -13.94
C LEU A 281 6.76 18.25 -14.73
N HIS A 282 5.86 19.19 -14.48
CA HIS A 282 4.62 19.36 -15.22
C HIS A 282 4.85 19.52 -16.73
N ALA A 283 5.83 20.32 -17.13
CA ALA A 283 6.18 20.52 -18.53
C ALA A 283 6.78 19.28 -19.21
N THR A 284 7.40 18.38 -18.45
CA THR A 284 8.14 17.22 -18.99
C THR A 284 7.41 15.88 -18.80
N THR A 285 6.45 15.83 -17.88
CA THR A 285 5.84 14.58 -17.36
C THR A 285 4.38 14.42 -17.77
N ARG A 286 3.93 15.13 -18.81
CA ARG A 286 2.54 14.99 -19.25
C ARG A 286 2.28 13.54 -19.70
N PRO A 287 1.25 12.89 -19.14
CA PRO A 287 0.84 11.58 -19.61
C PRO A 287 0.37 11.72 -21.06
N ARG A 288 0.58 10.67 -21.85
CA ARG A 288 0.21 10.64 -23.27
C ARG A 288 -0.16 9.24 -23.69
N VAL A 289 -1.13 9.10 -24.58
CA VAL A 289 -1.53 7.80 -25.12
C VAL A 289 -0.60 7.39 -26.27
N GLU A 290 0.19 6.33 -26.06
CA GLU A 290 1.10 5.73 -27.04
C GLU A 290 0.76 4.25 -27.25
N GLY A 291 0.35 3.87 -28.46
CA GLY A 291 0.18 2.45 -28.83
C GLY A 291 -0.81 1.68 -27.94
N GLY A 292 -1.92 2.30 -27.57
CA GLY A 292 -2.93 1.71 -26.67
C GLY A 292 -2.50 1.65 -25.21
N ARG A 293 -1.60 2.55 -24.79
CA ARG A 293 -1.18 2.69 -23.39
C ARG A 293 -1.09 4.16 -23.01
N LEU A 294 -1.51 4.51 -21.80
CA LEU A 294 -1.20 5.80 -21.21
C LEU A 294 0.21 5.70 -20.62
N VAL A 295 1.13 6.49 -21.14
CA VAL A 295 2.54 6.48 -20.75
C VAL A 295 2.89 7.85 -20.17
N SER A 296 3.64 7.86 -19.08
CA SER A 296 4.35 9.06 -18.65
C SER A 296 5.78 8.71 -18.29
N ASP A 297 6.67 9.63 -18.65
CA ASP A 297 8.07 9.57 -18.28
C ASP A 297 8.39 10.78 -17.40
N VAL A 298 8.72 10.53 -16.14
CA VAL A 298 9.21 11.54 -15.21
C VAL A 298 10.74 11.57 -15.33
N PRO A 299 11.36 12.66 -15.82
CA PRO A 299 12.80 12.78 -15.71
C PRO A 299 13.17 12.90 -14.23
N VAL A 300 14.08 12.05 -13.78
CA VAL A 300 14.60 12.09 -12.42
C VAL A 300 16.10 12.32 -12.53
N PRO A 301 16.55 13.56 -12.78
CA PRO A 301 17.98 13.84 -12.93
C PRO A 301 18.72 13.48 -11.63
N GLY A 302 19.76 12.65 -11.74
CA GLY A 302 20.61 12.30 -10.59
C GLY A 302 20.14 11.11 -9.75
N ILE A 303 19.49 10.09 -10.35
CA ILE A 303 19.18 8.83 -9.64
C ILE A 303 20.44 8.05 -9.21
N GLU A 304 21.63 8.47 -9.66
CA GLU A 304 22.89 7.92 -9.14
C GLU A 304 23.00 8.06 -7.62
N THR A 305 22.32 9.05 -7.01
CA THR A 305 22.23 9.15 -5.57
C THR A 305 20.98 8.45 -5.05
N PRO A 306 21.12 7.39 -4.22
CA PRO A 306 20.00 6.70 -3.60
C PRO A 306 18.96 7.58 -2.87
N SER A 307 19.30 8.82 -2.50
CA SER A 307 18.38 9.78 -1.86
C SER A 307 17.20 10.15 -2.76
N THR A 308 17.40 10.17 -4.07
CA THR A 308 16.34 10.52 -5.02
C THR A 308 15.26 9.44 -5.09
N TRP A 309 15.64 8.16 -4.87
CA TRP A 309 14.68 7.06 -4.75
C TRP A 309 13.78 7.20 -3.54
N MET A 310 14.30 7.71 -2.42
CA MET A 310 13.47 7.95 -1.23
C MET A 310 12.44 9.04 -1.48
N ILE A 311 12.74 10.05 -2.30
CA ILE A 311 11.78 11.10 -2.68
C ILE A 311 10.67 10.52 -3.55
N VAL A 312 11.03 9.73 -4.57
CA VAL A 312 10.04 9.10 -5.46
C VAL A 312 9.18 8.08 -4.71
N ALA A 313 9.81 7.20 -3.93
CA ALA A 313 9.09 6.23 -3.10
C ALA A 313 8.23 6.93 -2.04
N GLY A 314 8.74 8.00 -1.42
CA GLY A 314 8.02 8.82 -0.44
C GLY A 314 6.81 9.52 -1.05
N ALA A 315 6.94 10.12 -2.24
CA ALA A 315 5.83 10.74 -2.96
C ALA A 315 4.79 9.71 -3.40
N ALA A 316 5.23 8.57 -3.95
CA ALA A 316 4.33 7.47 -4.32
C ALA A 316 3.59 6.91 -3.10
N ALA A 317 4.29 6.73 -1.96
CA ALA A 317 3.69 6.32 -0.71
C ALA A 317 2.71 7.38 -0.17
N ALA A 318 3.03 8.67 -0.25
CA ALA A 318 2.17 9.75 0.22
C ALA A 318 0.82 9.80 -0.53
N VAL A 319 0.79 9.42 -1.81
CA VAL A 319 -0.44 9.33 -2.60
C VAL A 319 -1.14 7.97 -2.41
N ALA A 320 -0.37 6.87 -2.35
CA ALA A 320 -0.92 5.52 -2.25
C ALA A 320 -1.48 5.18 -0.86
N VAL A 321 -0.86 5.67 0.22
CA VAL A 321 -1.25 5.36 1.60
C VAL A 321 -2.66 5.87 1.92
N PRO A 322 -3.05 7.13 1.65
CA PRO A 322 -4.43 7.59 1.89
C PRO A 322 -5.47 6.78 1.12
N ALA A 323 -5.19 6.44 -0.15
CA ALA A 323 -6.08 5.62 -0.96
C ALA A 323 -6.21 4.20 -0.41
N PHE A 324 -5.10 3.60 0.02
CA PHE A 324 -5.09 2.29 0.68
C PHE A 324 -5.83 2.31 2.02
N MET A 325 -5.61 3.33 2.86
CA MET A 325 -6.32 3.49 4.13
C MET A 325 -7.82 3.65 3.90
N LYS A 326 -8.24 4.47 2.93
CA LYS A 326 -9.64 4.60 2.54
C LYS A 326 -10.24 3.26 2.09
N TYR A 327 -9.49 2.46 1.34
CA TYR A 327 -9.90 1.12 0.93
C TYR A 327 -10.06 0.18 2.13
N ILE A 328 -9.10 0.16 3.06
CA ILE A 328 -9.20 -0.64 4.28
C ILE A 328 -10.42 -0.22 5.10
N LYS A 329 -10.64 1.09 5.31
CA LYS A 329 -11.81 1.60 6.03
C LYS A 329 -13.13 1.20 5.35
N LYS A 330 -13.21 1.28 4.01
CA LYS A 330 -14.39 0.77 3.25
C LYS A 330 -14.60 -0.73 3.43
N SER A 331 -13.52 -1.52 3.43
CA SER A 331 -13.62 -2.96 3.67
C SER A 331 -14.12 -3.27 5.08
N LYS A 332 -13.70 -2.50 6.10
CA LYS A 332 -14.23 -2.61 7.46
C LYS A 332 -15.72 -2.22 7.49
N ALA A 333 -16.10 -1.12 6.84
CA ALA A 333 -17.49 -0.67 6.75
C ALA A 333 -18.44 -1.69 6.09
N ALA A 334 -17.95 -2.50 5.14
CA ALA A 334 -18.75 -3.58 4.55
C ALA A 334 -19.19 -4.63 5.59
N GLU A 335 -18.33 -4.94 6.57
CA GLU A 335 -18.67 -5.86 7.68
C GLU A 335 -19.89 -5.37 8.47
N ALA A 336 -19.89 -4.09 8.86
CA ALA A 336 -20.98 -3.50 9.64
C ALA A 336 -22.31 -3.56 8.88
N ARG A 337 -22.30 -3.24 7.59
CA ARG A 337 -23.50 -3.29 6.74
C ARG A 337 -24.10 -4.69 6.70
N ASP A 338 -23.27 -5.69 6.44
CA ASP A 338 -23.72 -7.07 6.33
C ASP A 338 -24.24 -7.62 7.66
N ASN A 339 -23.55 -7.33 8.76
CA ASN A 339 -23.94 -7.80 10.08
C ASN A 339 -25.16 -7.06 10.63
N VAL A 340 -25.32 -5.75 10.43
CA VAL A 340 -26.52 -4.98 10.82
C VAL A 340 -27.74 -5.49 10.06
N LYS A 341 -27.61 -5.71 8.75
CA LYS A 341 -28.69 -6.30 7.94
C LYS A 341 -29.06 -7.70 8.43
N ARG A 342 -28.07 -8.56 8.67
CA ARG A 342 -28.28 -9.92 9.21
C ARG A 342 -28.98 -9.88 10.57
N LEU A 343 -28.56 -8.99 11.46
CA LEU A 343 -29.17 -8.79 12.78
C LEU A 343 -30.63 -8.35 12.66
N ALA A 344 -30.92 -7.35 11.83
CA ALA A 344 -32.27 -6.86 11.60
C ALA A 344 -33.18 -7.96 11.02
N GLU A 345 -32.70 -8.74 10.05
CA GLU A 345 -33.45 -9.85 9.48
C GLU A 345 -33.73 -10.98 10.50
N LEU A 346 -32.76 -11.31 11.35
CA LEU A 346 -32.93 -12.30 12.42
C LEU A 346 -33.98 -11.84 13.43
N ALA A 347 -33.90 -10.58 13.86
CA ALA A 347 -34.89 -9.98 14.75
C ALA A 347 -36.30 -9.93 14.12
N ALA A 348 -36.40 -9.55 12.85
CA ALA A 348 -37.67 -9.53 12.11
C ALA A 348 -38.29 -10.93 12.00
N ARG A 349 -37.49 -11.95 11.67
CA ARG A 349 -37.94 -13.35 11.60
C ARG A 349 -38.46 -13.85 12.95
N ARG A 350 -37.74 -13.57 14.03
CA ARG A 350 -38.16 -13.93 15.39
C ARG A 350 -39.47 -13.24 15.79
N ALA A 351 -39.61 -11.95 15.49
CA ALA A 351 -40.85 -11.24 15.74
C ALA A 351 -42.04 -11.76 14.90
N ALA A 352 -41.77 -12.24 13.68
CA ALA A 352 -42.78 -12.84 12.82
C ALA A 352 -43.25 -14.22 13.32
N SER A 353 -42.41 -14.97 14.05
CA SER A 353 -42.81 -16.22 14.71
C SER A 353 -43.62 -16.00 16.00
N GLY A 354 -43.85 -14.75 16.40
CA GLY A 354 -44.55 -14.40 17.63
C GLY A 354 -43.68 -14.53 18.89
N GLU A 355 -42.38 -14.79 18.72
CA GLU A 355 -41.45 -14.84 19.83
C GLU A 355 -41.06 -13.43 20.30
N PRO A 356 -40.95 -13.20 21.61
CA PRO A 356 -40.56 -11.89 22.12
C PRO A 356 -39.12 -11.56 21.72
N LEU A 357 -38.90 -10.32 21.27
CA LEU A 357 -37.58 -9.75 21.11
C LEU A 357 -37.05 -9.25 22.46
N VAL A 358 -35.85 -9.72 22.80
CA VAL A 358 -35.09 -9.26 23.96
C VAL A 358 -34.08 -8.23 23.47
N PRO A 359 -34.05 -6.99 24.02
CA PRO A 359 -33.01 -6.03 23.71
C PRO A 359 -31.63 -6.64 23.97
N ALA A 360 -30.70 -6.46 23.04
CA ALA A 360 -29.33 -6.92 23.18
C ALA A 360 -28.41 -5.70 23.30
N PRO A 361 -27.70 -5.53 24.43
CA PRO A 361 -26.90 -4.34 24.68
C PRO A 361 -25.71 -4.26 23.73
N LEU A 362 -25.19 -3.05 23.51
CA LEU A 362 -23.96 -2.84 22.76
C LEU A 362 -22.85 -3.78 23.23
N THR A 363 -22.37 -4.64 22.32
CA THR A 363 -21.43 -5.72 22.64
C THR A 363 -20.26 -5.72 21.66
N PRO A 364 -19.01 -5.55 22.14
CA PRO A 364 -18.67 -5.17 23.51
C PRO A 364 -19.20 -3.78 23.89
N ALA A 365 -19.33 -3.51 25.19
CA ALA A 365 -19.88 -2.26 25.70
C ALA A 365 -19.02 -1.03 25.38
N ASN A 366 -17.72 -1.22 25.10
CA ASN A 366 -16.83 -0.16 24.65
C ASN A 366 -16.41 -0.43 23.19
N PRO A 367 -16.99 0.28 22.21
CA PRO A 367 -16.63 0.12 20.79
C PRO A 367 -15.15 0.36 20.50
N THR A 368 -14.48 1.26 21.24
CA THR A 368 -13.04 1.51 21.09
C THR A 368 -12.19 0.29 21.44
N ALA A 369 -12.71 -0.68 22.21
CA ALA A 369 -12.03 -1.95 22.44
C ALA A 369 -11.90 -2.81 21.16
N CYS A 370 -12.66 -2.51 20.10
CA CYS A 370 -12.61 -3.21 18.81
C CYS A 370 -11.77 -2.51 17.75
N CYS A 371 -10.97 -1.49 18.10
CA CYS A 371 -10.34 -0.66 17.09
C CYS A 371 -9.31 -1.41 16.21
N GLU A 372 -8.60 -2.39 16.78
CA GLU A 372 -7.88 -3.39 16.01
C GLU A 372 -8.84 -4.49 15.53
N ARG A 373 -9.31 -5.37 16.44
CA ARG A 373 -10.41 -6.32 16.24
C ARG A 373 -10.89 -6.84 17.59
N CYS A 374 -12.19 -7.11 17.70
CA CYS A 374 -12.77 -7.87 18.80
C CYS A 374 -12.89 -9.35 18.43
N ASP A 375 -12.39 -10.23 19.29
CA ASP A 375 -12.43 -11.69 19.11
C ASP A 375 -12.81 -12.41 20.41
N ASP A 376 -13.84 -11.91 21.09
CA ASP A 376 -14.43 -12.60 22.25
C ASP A 376 -15.76 -13.25 21.85
N PRO A 377 -15.77 -14.56 21.48
CA PRO A 377 -17.00 -15.26 21.17
C PRO A 377 -17.92 -15.46 22.38
N THR A 378 -17.42 -15.33 23.61
CA THR A 378 -18.22 -15.52 24.83
C THR A 378 -19.14 -14.32 25.11
N ALA A 379 -18.76 -13.12 24.66
CA ALA A 379 -19.58 -11.92 24.74
C ALA A 379 -20.95 -12.08 24.03
N TRP A 380 -21.02 -12.94 23.02
CA TRP A 380 -22.22 -13.24 22.23
C TRP A 380 -23.09 -14.37 22.80
N GLN A 381 -22.69 -14.98 23.92
CA GLN A 381 -23.41 -16.09 24.55
C GLN A 381 -24.43 -15.64 25.60
N THR A 382 -24.70 -14.34 25.72
CA THR A 382 -25.72 -13.84 26.64
C THR A 382 -27.12 -14.28 26.19
N PRO A 383 -28.09 -14.44 27.12
CA PRO A 383 -29.46 -14.80 26.75
C PRO A 383 -30.10 -13.85 25.73
N ALA A 384 -29.71 -12.57 25.71
CA ALA A 384 -30.21 -11.60 24.75
C ALA A 384 -29.75 -11.93 23.32
N TRP A 385 -28.44 -12.12 23.09
CA TRP A 385 -27.89 -12.47 21.79
C TRP A 385 -28.33 -13.86 21.30
N GLN A 386 -28.37 -14.83 22.22
CA GLN A 386 -28.86 -16.17 21.92
C GLN A 386 -30.33 -16.17 21.50
N SER A 387 -31.16 -15.28 22.08
CA SER A 387 -32.57 -15.20 21.68
C SER A 387 -32.74 -14.76 20.23
N VAL A 388 -31.90 -13.85 19.73
CA VAL A 388 -31.96 -13.37 18.34
C VAL A 388 -31.22 -14.33 17.39
N GLY A 389 -30.32 -15.16 17.92
CA GLY A 389 -29.48 -16.06 17.12
C GLY A 389 -28.39 -15.33 16.34
N PHE A 390 -27.94 -14.17 16.84
CA PHE A 390 -26.89 -13.38 16.22
C PHE A 390 -25.56 -13.59 16.92
N SER A 391 -24.51 -13.75 16.12
CA SER A 391 -23.10 -13.66 16.51
C SER A 391 -22.29 -13.31 15.26
N PRO A 392 -21.28 -12.43 15.34
CA PRO A 392 -20.32 -12.21 14.28
C PRO A 392 -19.62 -13.52 13.89
N GLY A 393 -19.25 -13.65 12.62
CA GLY A 393 -18.63 -14.88 12.08
C GLY A 393 -17.17 -15.11 12.48
N GLY A 394 -16.60 -14.27 13.35
CA GLY A 394 -15.20 -14.28 13.76
C GLY A 394 -14.76 -12.92 14.34
N PRO A 395 -13.45 -12.62 14.29
CA PRO A 395 -12.93 -11.31 14.64
C PRO A 395 -13.64 -10.19 13.87
N HIS A 396 -14.06 -9.13 14.56
CA HIS A 396 -14.91 -8.07 14.02
C HIS A 396 -14.44 -6.67 14.45
N TYR A 397 -14.78 -5.63 13.68
CA TYR A 397 -14.37 -4.24 13.97
C TYR A 397 -15.43 -3.42 14.72
N TYR A 398 -16.67 -3.92 14.82
CA TYR A 398 -17.79 -3.16 15.35
C TYR A 398 -18.42 -3.83 16.56
N ALA A 399 -18.83 -3.03 17.55
CA ALA A 399 -19.78 -3.46 18.55
C ALA A 399 -21.19 -3.45 17.96
N TYR A 400 -22.01 -4.45 18.29
CA TYR A 400 -23.38 -4.57 17.78
C TYR A 400 -24.40 -4.39 18.89
N GLU A 401 -25.56 -3.83 18.57
CA GLU A 401 -26.68 -3.60 19.48
C GLU A 401 -28.02 -3.90 18.79
N LEU A 402 -28.99 -4.40 19.56
CA LEU A 402 -30.39 -4.48 19.16
C LEU A 402 -31.26 -3.73 20.17
N GLU A 403 -31.67 -2.53 19.81
CA GLU A 403 -32.57 -1.69 20.59
C GLU A 403 -34.03 -2.03 20.24
N VAL A 404 -34.86 -2.39 21.22
CA VAL A 404 -36.29 -2.70 21.00
C VAL A 404 -37.14 -1.63 21.68
N VAL A 405 -37.82 -0.81 20.89
CA VAL A 405 -38.60 0.35 21.34
C VAL A 405 -40.04 -0.04 21.71
N SER A 406 -40.70 -0.84 20.86
CA SER A 406 -42.07 -1.31 21.11
C SER A 406 -42.22 -2.80 20.82
N ARG A 407 -43.25 -3.43 21.43
CA ARG A 407 -43.51 -4.88 21.37
C ARG A 407 -44.99 -5.13 21.09
N GLY A 408 -45.27 -6.28 20.48
CA GLY A 408 -46.63 -6.78 20.24
C GLY A 408 -47.08 -6.55 18.80
N THR A 409 -48.29 -6.00 18.63
CA THR A 409 -48.86 -5.70 17.31
C THR A 409 -48.09 -4.59 16.62
N ASP A 410 -47.70 -3.56 17.39
CA ASP A 410 -46.77 -2.55 16.94
C ASP A 410 -45.37 -2.95 17.41
N LEU A 411 -44.47 -3.12 16.45
CA LEU A 411 -43.10 -3.52 16.70
C LEU A 411 -42.16 -2.51 16.10
N GLU A 412 -41.27 -1.99 16.93
CA GLU A 412 -40.21 -1.07 16.55
C GLU A 412 -38.92 -1.50 17.21
N PHE A 413 -37.88 -1.67 16.40
CA PHE A 413 -36.53 -1.96 16.88
C PHE A 413 -35.49 -1.36 15.92
N THR A 414 -34.26 -1.21 16.39
CA THR A 414 -33.12 -0.75 15.60
C THR A 414 -31.97 -1.72 15.79
N ALA A 415 -31.46 -2.28 14.69
CA ALA A 415 -30.17 -2.97 14.68
C ALA A 415 -29.08 -1.92 14.45
N ARG A 416 -28.05 -1.90 15.30
CA ARG A 416 -26.98 -0.90 15.27
C ARG A 416 -25.61 -1.58 15.30
N ALA A 417 -24.66 -0.99 14.58
CA ALA A 417 -23.23 -1.26 14.71
C ALA A 417 -22.48 0.05 14.98
N VAL A 418 -21.55 0.03 15.93
CA VAL A 418 -20.72 1.17 16.33
C VAL A 418 -19.26 0.71 16.38
N GLY A 419 -18.36 1.42 15.67
CA GLY A 419 -16.94 1.08 15.62
C GLY A 419 -16.07 2.32 15.63
N ASP A 420 -14.87 2.19 16.18
CA ASP A 420 -13.83 3.21 16.24
C ASP A 420 -12.66 2.68 15.41
N LEU A 421 -12.58 3.02 14.12
CA LEU A 421 -11.76 2.25 13.17
C LEU A 421 -10.26 2.57 13.24
N ASP A 422 -9.89 3.67 13.90
CA ASP A 422 -8.52 4.14 14.10
C ASP A 422 -8.16 4.55 15.55
N CYS A 423 -9.02 4.19 16.52
CA CYS A 423 -8.81 4.34 17.95
C CYS A 423 -8.74 5.81 18.44
N ASP A 424 -9.38 6.75 17.75
CA ASP A 424 -9.34 8.18 18.07
C ASP A 424 -10.57 8.66 18.90
N GLY A 425 -11.54 7.78 19.12
CA GLY A 425 -12.77 8.05 19.86
C GLY A 425 -13.89 8.67 19.00
N VAL A 426 -13.70 8.81 17.69
CA VAL A 426 -14.75 9.09 16.72
C VAL A 426 -15.33 7.77 16.23
N TYR A 427 -16.66 7.70 16.16
CA TYR A 427 -17.36 6.45 15.87
C TYR A 427 -18.01 6.47 14.48
N SER A 428 -17.78 5.41 13.73
CA SER A 428 -18.57 5.00 12.57
C SER A 428 -19.83 4.25 13.05
N THR A 429 -21.00 4.72 12.64
CA THR A 429 -22.30 4.20 13.12
C THR A 429 -23.18 3.77 11.95
N PHE A 430 -23.72 2.55 12.03
CA PHE A 430 -24.65 1.98 11.05
C PHE A 430 -25.93 1.56 11.76
N GLU A 431 -27.08 2.04 11.29
CA GLU A 431 -28.38 1.74 11.89
C GLU A 431 -29.39 1.28 10.86
N MET A 432 -30.12 0.23 11.18
CA MET A 432 -31.26 -0.23 10.39
C MET A 432 -32.51 -0.23 11.26
N PRO A 433 -33.34 0.83 11.20
CA PRO A 433 -34.61 0.85 11.90
C PRO A 433 -35.61 -0.08 11.24
N PHE A 434 -36.43 -0.71 12.06
CA PHE A 434 -37.50 -1.60 11.64
C PHE A 434 -38.81 -1.18 12.30
N ARG A 435 -39.86 -1.08 11.51
CA ARG A 435 -41.21 -0.78 12.01
C ARG A 435 -42.26 -1.71 11.39
N ARG A 436 -43.16 -2.18 12.25
CA ARG A 436 -44.39 -2.88 11.87
C ARG A 436 -45.55 -2.26 12.66
N GLN A 437 -46.58 -1.79 11.97
CA GLN A 437 -47.81 -1.30 12.58
C GLN A 437 -48.95 -2.30 12.37
N GLY A 438 -49.52 -2.79 13.46
CA GLY A 438 -50.58 -3.80 13.44
C GLY A 438 -50.21 -5.06 12.62
N SER A 439 -51.07 -5.42 11.67
CA SER A 439 -50.88 -6.58 10.78
C SER A 439 -50.22 -6.23 9.45
N ALA A 440 -49.74 -4.99 9.26
CA ALA A 440 -49.07 -4.61 8.03
C ALA A 440 -47.80 -5.45 7.83
N PRO A 441 -47.42 -5.75 6.58
CA PRO A 441 -46.14 -6.40 6.32
C PRO A 441 -45.03 -5.52 6.91
N PRO A 442 -44.02 -6.13 7.54
CA PRO A 442 -42.91 -5.37 8.10
C PRO A 442 -42.16 -4.62 7.00
N SER A 443 -41.77 -3.37 7.29
CA SER A 443 -40.88 -2.59 6.43
C SER A 443 -39.60 -2.26 7.20
N ALA A 444 -38.48 -2.77 6.70
CA ALA A 444 -37.18 -2.24 7.09
C ALA A 444 -36.99 -0.87 6.43
N ALA A 445 -36.51 0.11 7.19
CA ALA A 445 -36.05 1.36 6.62
C ALA A 445 -34.69 1.18 5.94
N ASP A 446 -34.31 2.15 5.11
CA ASP A 446 -32.96 2.19 4.54
C ASP A 446 -31.90 2.26 5.66
N LEU A 447 -30.72 1.71 5.37
CA LEU A 447 -29.58 1.76 6.27
C LEU A 447 -29.13 3.22 6.45
N PHE A 448 -29.22 3.72 7.68
CA PHE A 448 -28.63 4.98 8.08
C PHE A 448 -27.15 4.77 8.40
N VAL A 449 -26.30 5.65 7.87
CA VAL A 449 -24.84 5.60 8.06
C VAL A 449 -24.37 6.97 8.48
N ASP A 450 -23.70 7.03 9.62
CA ASP A 450 -23.00 8.21 10.12
C ASP A 450 -21.51 7.89 10.19
N ASN A 451 -20.67 8.82 9.71
CA ASN A 451 -19.21 8.69 9.82
C ASN A 451 -18.64 7.37 9.26
N GLU A 452 -19.10 6.94 8.08
CA GLU A 452 -18.80 5.61 7.51
C GLU A 452 -17.32 5.18 7.61
N LEU A 453 -16.41 6.14 7.41
CA LEU A 453 -14.96 5.93 7.34
C LEU A 453 -14.19 6.63 8.46
N GLU A 454 -14.83 6.92 9.60
CA GLU A 454 -14.12 7.33 10.82
C GLU A 454 -13.43 6.12 11.44
#